data_AF-A0A428HWA3-F1
#
_entry.id   AF-A0A428HWA3-F1
#
_cell.length_a   1.000
_cell.length_b   1.000
_cell.length_c   1.000
_cell.angle_alpha   90.00
_cell.angle_beta   90.00
_cell.angle_gamma   90.00
#
_symmetry.space_group_name_H-M   'P 1'
#
loop_
_entity.id
_entity.type
_entity.pdbx_description
1 polymer ?
#
loop_
_entity_poly.entity_id
_entity_poly.type
_entity_poly.pdbx_seq_one_letter_code
_entity_poly.pdbx_strand_id
1 'polypeptide(L)'
;MAFLELKKYRETSKDEVRKPWLEFFGNKPFTQQPERAISQADQLLDYKSWSEEDRKMFSQLRMREEQALLAQDYALETARAEGSFTMLVNLVRQGLLTPEVASEQLGMSVAEFESLLKDHH
;
A
#
# COMPACT_ATOMS: atom_id res chain seq x y z
N MET A 1 8.43 8.61 3.47
CA MET A 1 7.63 9.81 3.80
C MET A 1 8.24 10.45 5.04
N ALA A 2 8.85 11.64 4.93
CA ALA A 2 9.46 12.32 6.08
C ALA A 2 8.47 13.33 6.66
N PHE A 3 7.97 13.08 7.88
CA PHE A 3 7.11 14.01 8.61
C PHE A 3 7.97 14.93 9.46
N LEU A 4 8.07 16.21 9.09
CA LEU A 4 8.69 17.24 9.93
C LEU A 4 7.59 18.06 10.62
N GLU A 5 7.62 18.13 11.95
CA GLU A 5 6.70 18.94 12.74
C GLU A 5 7.01 20.44 12.58
N LEU A 6 6.26 21.10 11.69
CA LEU A 6 6.36 22.55 11.39
C LEU A 6 6.03 23.48 12.58
N LYS A 7 5.67 22.94 13.75
CA LYS A 7 5.26 23.74 14.93
C LYS A 7 6.42 24.23 15.81
N LYS A 8 7.68 23.86 15.52
CA LYS A 8 8.84 24.21 16.35
C LYS A 8 9.61 25.48 15.93
N TYR A 9 9.09 26.29 15.01
CA TYR A 9 9.82 27.44 14.49
C TYR A 9 9.62 28.70 15.34
N ARG A 10 10.72 29.18 15.92
CA ARG A 10 10.89 30.50 16.53
C ARG A 10 11.99 31.19 15.75
N GLU A 11 11.69 32.36 15.20
CA GLU A 11 12.54 33.16 14.31
C GLU A 11 13.95 33.34 14.90
N THR A 12 14.89 32.53 14.44
CA THR A 12 16.31 32.64 14.80
C THR A 12 17.14 32.38 13.56
N SER A 13 18.37 32.90 13.52
CA SER A 13 19.29 32.94 12.37
C SER A 13 19.59 31.60 11.66
N LYS A 14 19.11 30.46 12.18
CA LYS A 14 19.17 29.15 11.51
C LYS A 14 18.08 28.96 10.44
N ASP A 15 17.12 29.88 10.31
CA ASP A 15 16.05 29.79 9.31
C ASP A 15 16.53 30.03 7.88
N GLU A 16 17.52 30.90 7.65
CA GLU A 16 18.02 31.18 6.29
C GLU A 16 18.56 29.92 5.60
N VAL A 17 19.30 29.08 6.33
CA VAL A 17 19.85 27.82 5.80
C VAL A 17 18.79 26.72 5.70
N ARG A 18 17.83 26.67 6.63
CA ARG A 18 16.85 25.57 6.71
C ARG A 18 15.63 25.77 5.81
N LYS A 19 15.27 27.02 5.52
CA LYS A 19 14.08 27.36 4.75
C LYS A 19 14.12 26.82 3.32
N PRO A 20 15.25 26.89 2.56
CA PRO A 20 15.36 26.23 1.27
C PRO A 20 15.19 24.71 1.35
N TRP A 21 15.76 24.04 2.35
CA TRP A 21 15.58 22.60 2.54
C TRP A 21 14.12 22.21 2.80
N LEU A 22 13.39 23.02 3.58
CA LEU A 22 11.97 22.80 3.83
C LEU A 22 11.11 23.05 2.59
N GLU A 23 11.45 24.05 1.78
CA GLU A 23 10.79 24.33 0.51
C GLU A 23 10.99 23.17 -0.47
N PHE A 24 12.20 22.63 -0.56
CA PHE A 24 12.54 21.45 -1.35
C PHE A 24 11.72 20.22 -0.92
N PHE A 25 11.77 19.82 0.36
CA PHE A 25 11.01 18.65 0.84
C PHE A 25 9.49 18.87 0.85
N GLY A 26 9.05 20.13 0.89
CA GLY A 26 7.64 20.52 0.84
C GLY A 26 7.08 20.71 -0.57
N ASN A 27 7.87 20.49 -1.63
CA ASN A 27 7.50 20.76 -3.02
C ASN A 27 6.97 22.19 -3.25
N LYS A 28 7.58 23.18 -2.59
CA LYS A 28 7.24 24.61 -2.77
C LYS A 28 8.30 25.31 -3.62
N PRO A 29 7.92 26.35 -4.39
CA PRO A 29 8.91 27.16 -5.08
C PRO A 29 9.86 27.81 -4.07
N PHE A 30 11.15 27.86 -4.40
CA PHE A 30 12.15 28.46 -3.54
C PHE A 30 11.93 29.97 -3.39
N THR A 31 11.89 30.46 -2.16
CA THR A 31 11.79 31.90 -1.87
C THR A 31 13.17 32.55 -1.71
N GLN A 32 14.21 31.74 -1.56
CA GLN A 32 15.61 32.15 -1.46
C GLN A 32 16.46 31.29 -2.38
N GLN A 33 17.66 31.76 -2.73
CA GLN A 33 18.55 30.96 -3.58
C GLN A 33 18.97 29.68 -2.83
N PRO A 34 18.61 28.49 -3.36
CA PRO A 34 18.94 27.24 -2.70
C PRO A 34 20.45 26.99 -2.75
N GLU A 35 20.95 26.29 -1.73
CA GLU A 35 22.34 25.84 -1.73
C GLU A 35 22.60 24.86 -2.88
N ARG A 36 23.86 24.79 -3.33
CA ARG A 36 24.28 23.93 -4.44
C ARG A 36 23.81 22.47 -4.29
N ALA A 37 23.83 21.93 -3.06
CA ALA A 37 23.36 20.58 -2.79
C ALA A 37 21.87 20.40 -3.09
N ILE A 38 21.04 21.39 -2.73
CA ILE A 38 19.59 21.38 -2.98
C ILE A 38 19.34 21.54 -4.49
N SER A 39 20.05 22.46 -5.16
CA SER A 39 19.91 22.63 -6.61
C SER A 39 20.29 21.37 -7.40
N GLN A 40 21.34 20.66 -6.99
CA GLN A 40 21.71 19.39 -7.61
C GLN A 40 20.69 18.30 -7.36
N ALA A 41 20.15 18.23 -6.14
CA ALA A 41 19.08 17.30 -5.82
C ALA A 41 17.80 17.58 -6.62
N ASP A 42 17.44 18.85 -6.80
CA ASP A 42 16.29 19.28 -7.62
C ASP A 42 16.46 18.88 -9.09
N GLN A 43 17.65 19.04 -9.66
CA GLN A 43 17.96 18.60 -11.03
C GLN A 43 17.89 17.08 -11.21
N LEU A 44 18.30 16.31 -10.19
CA LEU A 44 18.18 14.85 -10.19
C LEU A 44 16.72 14.39 -10.10
N LEU A 45 15.82 15.23 -9.61
CA LEU A 45 14.38 14.96 -9.58
C LEU A 45 13.64 15.47 -10.82
N ASP A 46 14.31 16.22 -11.71
CA ASP A 46 13.71 16.66 -12.95
C ASP A 46 13.55 15.50 -13.92
N TYR A 47 12.31 15.02 -14.05
CA TYR A 47 11.96 13.94 -14.96
C TYR A 47 12.41 14.19 -16.42
N LYS A 48 12.54 15.46 -16.85
CA LYS A 48 13.01 15.80 -18.19
C LYS A 48 14.50 15.56 -18.38
N SER A 49 15.31 15.59 -17.31
CA SER A 49 16.76 15.36 -17.35
C SER A 49 17.13 13.88 -17.24
N TRP A 50 16.18 13.00 -16.89
CA TRP A 50 16.42 11.57 -16.71
C TRP A 50 16.77 10.85 -18.01
N SER A 51 17.69 9.88 -17.90
CA SER A 51 18.00 8.96 -19.00
C SER A 51 16.82 8.04 -19.31
N GLU A 52 16.83 7.41 -20.50
CA GLU A 52 15.80 6.43 -20.84
C GLU A 52 15.84 5.23 -19.89
N GLU A 53 17.04 4.85 -19.45
CA GLU A 53 17.29 3.81 -18.47
C GLU A 53 16.68 4.18 -17.10
N ASP A 54 16.88 5.40 -16.61
CA ASP A 54 16.34 5.85 -15.33
C ASP A 54 14.81 5.86 -15.35
N ARG A 55 14.21 6.37 -16.43
CA ARG A 55 12.75 6.36 -16.63
C ARG A 55 12.20 4.94 -16.70
N LYS A 56 12.90 4.04 -17.37
CA LYS A 56 12.51 2.63 -17.48
C LYS A 56 12.64 1.91 -16.13
N MET A 57 13.71 2.12 -15.38
CA MET A 57 13.89 1.51 -14.05
C MET A 57 12.85 2.02 -13.05
N PHE A 58 12.56 3.32 -13.04
CA PHE A 58 11.56 3.88 -12.13
C PHE A 58 10.15 3.40 -12.47
N SER A 59 9.79 3.33 -13.76
CA SER A 59 8.51 2.76 -14.19
C SER A 59 8.39 1.26 -13.87
N GLN A 60 9.45 0.48 -14.07
CA GLN A 60 9.49 -0.93 -13.68
C GLN A 60 9.35 -1.14 -12.17
N LEU A 61 10.01 -0.30 -11.35
CA LEU A 61 9.87 -0.35 -9.89
C LEU A 61 8.42 -0.08 -9.48
N ARG A 62 7.81 0.97 -10.03
CA ARG A 62 6.40 1.32 -9.75
C ARG A 62 5.44 0.21 -10.15
N MET A 63 5.64 -0.39 -11.33
CA MET A 63 4.85 -1.53 -11.79
C MET A 63 4.98 -2.72 -10.84
N ARG A 64 6.19 -3.01 -10.36
CA ARG A 64 6.42 -4.11 -9.42
C ARG A 64 5.78 -3.85 -8.05
N GLU A 65 5.87 -2.62 -7.54
CA GLU A 65 5.21 -2.24 -6.28
C GLU A 65 3.69 -2.39 -6.38
N GLU A 66 3.10 -1.91 -7.47
CA GLU A 66 1.67 -2.02 -7.72
C GLU A 66 1.22 -3.48 -7.84
N GLN A 67 1.97 -4.31 -8.58
CA GLN A 67 1.72 -5.76 -8.66
C GLN A 67 1.83 -6.45 -7.31
N ALA A 68 2.81 -6.09 -6.49
CA ALA A 68 2.97 -6.66 -5.15
C ALA A 68 1.80 -6.28 -4.23
N LEU A 69 1.30 -5.05 -4.33
CA LEU A 69 0.12 -4.61 -3.58
C LEU A 69 -1.13 -5.37 -4.02
N LEU A 70 -1.37 -5.48 -5.33
CA LEU A 70 -2.50 -6.25 -5.87
C LEU A 70 -2.44 -7.73 -5.48
N ALA A 71 -1.25 -8.34 -5.51
CA ALA A 71 -1.05 -9.72 -5.07
C ALA A 71 -1.29 -9.88 -3.56
N GLN A 72 -0.92 -8.88 -2.76
CA GLN A 72 -1.19 -8.86 -1.31
C GLN A 72 -2.69 -8.75 -1.04
N ASP A 73 -3.40 -7.85 -1.70
CA ASP A 73 -4.85 -7.70 -1.55
C ASP A 73 -5.57 -8.99 -1.98
N TYR A 74 -5.16 -9.59 -3.09
CA TYR A 74 -5.70 -10.87 -3.54
C TYR A 74 -5.44 -11.99 -2.53
N ALA A 75 -4.24 -12.08 -1.97
CA ALA A 75 -3.91 -13.07 -0.95
C ALA A 75 -4.71 -12.85 0.34
N LEU A 76 -4.94 -11.60 0.74
CA LEU A 76 -5.75 -11.26 1.91
C LEU A 76 -7.22 -11.60 1.72
N GLU A 77 -7.80 -11.25 0.57
CA GLU A 77 -9.19 -11.60 0.23
C GLU A 77 -9.37 -13.12 0.15
N THR A 78 -8.42 -13.82 -0.46
CA THR A 78 -8.43 -15.29 -0.52
C THR A 78 -8.33 -15.89 0.89
N ALA A 79 -7.39 -15.43 1.72
CA ALA A 79 -7.25 -15.91 3.10
C ALA A 79 -8.50 -15.62 3.96
N ARG A 80 -9.18 -14.49 3.71
CA ARG A 80 -10.43 -14.15 4.39
C ARG A 80 -11.58 -15.07 3.96
N ALA A 81 -11.70 -15.34 2.67
CA ALA A 81 -12.70 -16.25 2.13
C ALA A 81 -12.47 -17.68 2.63
N GLU A 82 -11.23 -18.17 2.55
CA GLU A 82 -10.84 -19.50 3.03
C GLU A 82 -11.00 -19.63 4.56
N GLY A 83 -10.63 -18.60 5.33
CA GLY A 83 -10.81 -18.55 6.78
C GLY A 83 -12.28 -18.57 7.20
N SER A 84 -13.14 -17.83 6.49
CA SER A 84 -14.59 -17.84 6.71
C SER A 84 -15.18 -19.22 6.40
N PHE A 85 -14.80 -19.78 5.26
CA PHE A 85 -15.23 -21.10 4.82
C PHE A 85 -14.82 -22.20 5.82
N THR A 86 -13.55 -22.24 6.23
CA THR A 86 -13.05 -23.22 7.21
C THR A 86 -13.73 -23.09 8.57
N MET A 87 -14.04 -21.86 9.01
CA MET A 87 -14.78 -21.65 10.26
C MET A 87 -16.21 -22.22 10.17
N LEU A 88 -16.94 -21.94 9.09
CA LEU A 88 -18.30 -22.44 8.89
C LEU A 88 -18.33 -23.98 8.78
N VAL A 89 -17.39 -24.58 8.06
CA VAL A 89 -17.24 -26.04 7.97
C VAL A 89 -17.03 -26.67 9.35
N ASN A 90 -16.18 -26.07 10.19
CA ASN A 90 -15.95 -26.58 11.54
C ASN A 90 -17.20 -26.51 12.43
N LEU A 91 -17.99 -25.43 12.34
CA LEU A 91 -19.25 -25.32 13.09
C LEU A 91 -20.29 -26.35 12.65
N VAL A 92 -20.38 -26.61 11.34
CA VAL A 92 -21.28 -27.65 10.81
C VAL A 92 -20.82 -29.04 11.26
N ARG A 93 -19.52 -29.33 11.24
CA ARG A 93 -18.96 -30.62 11.73
C ARG A 93 -19.19 -30.83 13.23
N GLN A 94 -19.17 -29.77 14.03
CA GLN A 94 -19.46 -29.83 15.47
C GLN A 94 -20.97 -29.91 15.78
N GLY A 95 -21.84 -29.86 14.76
CA GLY A 95 -23.29 -29.85 14.92
C GLY A 95 -23.83 -28.55 15.53
N LEU A 96 -23.03 -27.48 15.54
CA LEU A 96 -23.41 -26.16 16.06
C LEU A 96 -24.18 -25.33 15.02
N LEU A 97 -24.06 -25.67 13.74
CA LEU A 97 -24.70 -25.00 12.63
C LEU A 97 -25.24 -26.03 11.62
N THR A 98 -26.30 -25.70 10.90
CA THR A 98 -26.81 -26.57 9.82
C THR A 98 -26.17 -26.20 8.47
N PRO A 99 -26.01 -27.15 7.53
CA PRO A 99 -25.45 -26.89 6.21
C PRO A 99 -26.19 -25.80 5.43
N GLU A 100 -27.50 -25.66 5.65
CA GLU A 100 -28.33 -24.64 4.99
C GLU A 100 -27.88 -23.23 5.39
N VAL A 101 -27.68 -22.98 6.69
CA VAL A 101 -27.26 -21.67 7.21
C VAL A 101 -25.84 -21.33 6.77
N ALA A 102 -24.93 -22.32 6.74
CA ALA A 102 -23.57 -22.10 6.22
C ALA A 102 -23.57 -21.79 4.71
N SER A 103 -24.37 -22.53 3.93
CA SER A 103 -24.48 -22.32 2.48
C SER A 103 -25.06 -20.94 2.13
N GLU A 104 -26.04 -20.45 2.89
CA GLU A 104 -26.62 -19.12 2.73
C GLU A 104 -25.60 -18.01 3.06
N GLN A 105 -24.80 -18.16 4.12
CA GLN A 105 -23.74 -17.20 4.47
C GLN A 105 -22.63 -17.10 3.42
N LEU A 106 -22.38 -18.19 2.69
CA LEU A 106 -21.40 -18.25 1.60
C LEU A 106 -22.02 -17.89 0.23
N GLY A 107 -23.34 -17.70 0.16
CA GLY A 107 -24.04 -17.40 -1.08
C GLY A 107 -24.01 -18.53 -2.11
N MET A 108 -23.89 -19.78 -1.67
CA MET A 108 -23.86 -20.99 -2.53
C MET A 108 -25.02 -21.92 -2.22
N SER A 109 -25.25 -22.91 -3.09
CA SER A 109 -26.28 -23.92 -2.83
C SER A 109 -25.86 -24.91 -1.74
N VAL A 110 -26.85 -25.48 -1.04
CA VAL A 110 -26.61 -26.52 -0.03
C VAL A 110 -25.84 -27.70 -0.61
N ALA A 111 -26.16 -28.12 -1.84
CA ALA A 111 -25.48 -29.22 -2.52
C ALA A 111 -24.00 -28.93 -2.82
N GLU A 112 -23.67 -27.70 -3.22
CA GLU A 112 -22.28 -27.27 -3.43
C GLU A 112 -21.51 -27.25 -2.11
N PHE A 113 -22.12 -26.73 -1.04
CA PHE A 113 -21.51 -26.71 0.28
C PHE A 113 -21.28 -28.13 0.83
N GLU A 114 -22.25 -29.04 0.68
CA GLU A 114 -22.12 -30.44 1.08
C GLU A 114 -21.05 -31.20 0.29
N SER A 115 -20.86 -30.88 -0.99
CA SER A 115 -19.75 -31.43 -1.80
C SER A 115 -18.41 -30.97 -1.24
N LEU A 116 -18.25 -29.67 -0.97
CA LEU A 116 -17.02 -29.11 -0.40
C LEU A 116 -16.73 -29.66 1.01
N LEU A 117 -17.77 -29.92 1.81
CA LEU A 117 -17.67 -30.55 3.13
C LEU A 117 -17.06 -31.97 3.07
N LYS A 118 -17.37 -32.72 2.00
CA LYS A 118 -16.84 -34.08 1.74
C LYS A 118 -15.42 -34.04 1.18
N ASP A 119 -15.09 -33.04 0.36
CA ASP A 119 -13.76 -32.91 -0.23
C ASP A 119 -12.69 -32.45 0.79
N HIS A 120 -13.08 -31.69 1.82
CA HIS A 120 -12.20 -31.24 2.92
C HIS A 120 -11.93 -32.31 4.00
N HIS A 121 -11.83 -33.59 3.63
CA HIS A 121 -11.63 -34.72 4.55
C HIS A 121 -10.23 -34.81 5.15
#